data_AF-A0AAW8BDV2-F1
#
_entry.id   AF-A0AAW8BDV2-F1
#
_cell.length_a   1.000
_cell.length_b   1.000
_cell.length_c   1.000
_cell.angle_alpha   90.00
_cell.angle_beta   90.00
_cell.angle_gamma   90.00
#
_symmetry.space_group_name_H-M   'P 1'
#
loop_
_entity.id
_entity.type
_entity.pdbx_description
1 polymer ?
#
loop_
_entity_poly.entity_id
_entity_poly.type
_entity_poly.pdbx_seq_one_letter_code
_entity_poly.pdbx_strand_id
1 'polypeptide(L)'
;MTDNDFSIGFDSDSGKVEPGSSWLALLSMTGIAGFILIVFIFLSALIYLFKNKNDYIISGILGSLLLFFMIHMSAEGYILAAGSLLFFYIWLLLGVIEGYKKYQIIKII
;
A
#
# COMPACT_ATOMS: atom_id res chain seq x y z
N MET A 1 -35.12 18.18 -24.09
CA MET A 1 -35.02 16.85 -24.73
C MET A 1 -33.73 16.25 -24.19
N THR A 2 -33.86 15.55 -23.05
CA THR A 2 -32.87 14.72 -22.32
C THR A 2 -31.38 15.04 -22.46
N ASP A 3 -30.89 15.91 -21.56
CA ASP A 3 -29.47 15.95 -21.18
C ASP A 3 -29.26 14.83 -20.14
N ASN A 4 -29.00 13.62 -20.63
CA ASN A 4 -28.48 12.54 -19.79
C ASN A 4 -26.98 12.80 -19.58
N ASP A 5 -26.66 13.83 -18.80
CA ASP A 5 -25.32 14.00 -18.25
C ASP A 5 -25.08 12.86 -17.28
N PHE A 6 -24.41 11.84 -17.82
CA PHE A 6 -23.76 10.79 -17.06
C PHE A 6 -22.79 11.48 -16.09
N SER A 7 -23.25 11.72 -14.88
CA SER A 7 -22.52 12.29 -13.76
C SER A 7 -21.47 11.30 -13.24
N ILE A 8 -20.49 10.98 -14.08
CA ILE A 8 -19.18 10.55 -13.61
C ILE A 8 -18.53 11.78 -13.01
N GLY A 9 -18.35 11.77 -11.69
CA GLY A 9 -17.92 12.91 -10.87
C GLY A 9 -16.68 13.63 -11.38
N PHE A 10 -16.91 14.64 -12.22
CA PHE A 10 -15.91 15.62 -12.62
C PHE A 10 -16.28 16.94 -11.95
N ASP A 11 -15.60 17.28 -10.86
CA ASP A 11 -15.61 18.63 -10.31
C ASP A 11 -14.79 19.53 -11.24
N SER A 12 -15.50 20.18 -12.17
CA SER A 12 -14.94 21.05 -13.22
C SER A 12 -14.22 22.30 -12.68
N ASP A 13 -14.37 22.63 -11.40
CA ASP A 13 -13.79 23.83 -10.80
C ASP A 13 -12.40 23.65 -10.17
N SER A 14 -11.93 22.42 -9.92
CA SER A 14 -10.64 22.21 -9.23
C SER A 14 -9.56 21.52 -10.04
N GLY A 15 -9.89 20.90 -11.18
CA GLY A 15 -8.95 20.13 -12.00
C GLY A 15 -8.27 18.96 -11.26
N LYS A 16 -8.63 18.71 -10.01
CA LYS A 16 -8.12 17.59 -9.21
C LYS A 16 -9.00 16.39 -9.48
N VAL A 17 -8.45 15.45 -10.23
CA VAL A 17 -8.95 14.08 -10.24
C VAL A 17 -8.56 13.48 -8.90
N GLU A 18 -9.51 13.37 -7.97
CA GLU A 18 -9.30 12.62 -6.73
C GLU A 18 -9.14 11.15 -7.10
N PRO A 19 -7.95 10.55 -6.92
CA PRO A 19 -7.78 9.14 -7.23
C PRO A 19 -8.51 8.34 -6.15
N GLY A 20 -9.74 7.92 -6.44
CA GLY A 20 -10.56 7.11 -5.53
C GLY A 20 -9.95 5.74 -5.16
N SER A 21 -8.80 5.37 -5.75
CA SER A 21 -8.02 4.21 -5.31
C SER A 21 -6.52 4.37 -5.59
N SER A 22 -5.70 4.16 -4.55
CA SER A 22 -4.24 4.25 -4.65
C SER A 22 -3.64 3.27 -5.65
N TRP A 23 -4.18 2.05 -5.71
CA TRP A 23 -3.66 0.99 -6.57
C TRP A 23 -3.91 1.29 -8.04
N LEU A 24 -5.07 1.87 -8.35
CA LEU A 24 -5.41 2.29 -9.71
C LEU A 24 -4.57 3.50 -10.14
N ALA A 25 -4.34 4.45 -9.22
CA ALA A 25 -3.45 5.58 -9.45
C ALA A 25 -2.00 5.13 -9.70
N LEU A 26 -1.50 4.19 -8.90
CA LEU A 26 -0.18 3.59 -9.07
C LEU A 26 -0.05 2.90 -10.43
N LEU A 27 -1.05 2.10 -10.82
CA LEU A 27 -1.10 1.42 -12.12
C LEU A 27 -1.09 2.44 -13.28
N SER A 28 -1.84 3.53 -13.14
CA SER A 28 -1.94 4.59 -14.15
C SER A 28 -0.64 5.39 -14.30
N MET A 29 0.02 5.73 -13.18
CA MET A 29 1.22 6.58 -13.18
C MET A 29 2.51 5.81 -13.48
N THR A 30 2.64 4.57 -12.97
CA THR A 30 3.87 3.78 -13.09
C THR A 30 3.80 2.69 -14.17
N GLY A 31 2.61 2.46 -14.73
CA GLY A 31 2.34 1.39 -15.67
C GLY A 31 2.34 0.00 -15.01
N ILE A 32 2.10 -1.02 -15.83
CA ILE A 32 2.02 -2.42 -15.38
C ILE A 32 3.34 -2.90 -14.75
N ALA A 33 4.47 -2.54 -15.35
CA ALA A 33 5.79 -2.95 -14.85
C ALA A 33 6.09 -2.38 -13.46
N GLY A 34 5.83 -1.08 -13.24
CA GLY A 34 6.02 -0.44 -11.94
C GLY A 34 5.05 -0.97 -10.89
N PHE A 35 3.78 -1.17 -11.27
CA PHE A 35 2.76 -1.75 -10.41
C PHE A 35 3.17 -3.14 -9.91
N ILE A 36 3.64 -4.02 -10.80
CA ILE A 36 4.07 -5.37 -10.43
C ILE A 36 5.21 -5.34 -9.41
N LEU A 37 6.21 -4.46 -9.59
CA LEU A 37 7.32 -4.34 -8.65
C LEU A 37 6.86 -3.90 -7.26
N ILE A 38 5.96 -2.91 -7.18
CA ILE A 38 5.44 -2.44 -5.90
C ILE A 38 4.59 -3.51 -5.24
N VAL A 39 3.67 -4.14 -5.96
CA VAL A 39 2.87 -5.27 -5.44
C VAL A 39 3.78 -6.39 -4.94
N PHE A 40 4.86 -6.69 -5.66
CA PHE A 40 5.83 -7.71 -5.25
C PHE A 40 6.51 -7.38 -3.93
N ILE A 41 6.87 -6.11 -3.68
CA ILE A 41 7.43 -5.67 -2.39
C ILE A 41 6.44 -5.97 -1.25
N PHE A 42 5.19 -5.52 -1.37
CA PHE A 42 4.16 -5.77 -0.36
C PHE A 42 3.90 -7.26 -0.15
N LEU A 43 3.79 -8.03 -1.22
CA LEU A 43 3.49 -9.45 -1.16
C LEU A 43 4.65 -10.25 -0.56
N SER A 44 5.89 -9.87 -0.86
CA SER A 44 7.08 -10.50 -0.30
C SER A 44 7.19 -10.30 1.23
N ALA A 45 6.89 -9.09 1.71
CA ALA A 45 6.83 -8.77 3.14
C ALA A 45 5.72 -9.56 3.84
N LEU A 46 4.54 -9.66 3.22
CA LEU A 46 3.41 -10.42 3.73
C LEU A 46 3.72 -11.92 3.84
N ILE A 47 4.29 -12.52 2.77
CA ILE A 47 4.68 -13.93 2.74
C ILE A 47 5.74 -14.23 3.81
N TYR A 48 6.70 -13.32 4.01
CA TYR A 48 7.71 -13.46 5.07
C TYR A 48 7.05 -13.52 6.45
N LEU A 49 6.15 -12.59 6.75
CA LEU A 49 5.45 -12.54 8.04
C LEU A 49 4.59 -13.77 8.29
N PHE A 50 3.90 -14.30 7.28
CA PHE A 50 3.12 -15.52 7.41
C PHE A 50 3.96 -16.79 7.57
N LYS A 51 5.15 -16.83 6.97
CA LYS A 51 6.06 -17.98 7.08
C LYS A 51 6.93 -17.96 8.33
N ASN A 52 7.12 -16.79 8.95
CA ASN A 52 7.97 -16.66 10.13
C ASN A 52 7.29 -17.26 11.36
N LYS A 53 7.83 -18.39 11.83
CA LYS A 53 7.35 -19.13 13.00
C LYS A 53 8.10 -18.81 14.29
N ASN A 54 9.15 -17.98 14.23
CA ASN A 54 9.98 -17.70 15.40
C ASN A 54 9.27 -16.83 16.44
N ASP A 55 8.37 -15.95 16.00
CA ASP A 55 7.64 -15.04 16.90
C ASP A 55 6.25 -14.74 16.33
N TYR A 56 5.28 -15.58 16.69
CA TYR A 56 3.91 -15.52 16.16
C TYR A 56 3.18 -14.23 16.52
N ILE A 57 3.47 -13.66 17.70
CA ILE A 57 2.80 -12.46 18.19
C ILE A 57 3.27 -11.24 17.38
N ILE A 58 4.59 -11.03 17.29
CA ILE A 58 5.15 -9.89 16.56
C ILE A 58 4.83 -10.00 15.06
N SER A 59 5.01 -11.19 14.47
CA SER A 59 4.73 -11.41 13.05
C SER A 59 3.23 -11.25 12.73
N GLY A 60 2.36 -11.67 13.65
CA GLY A 60 0.91 -11.50 13.53
C GLY A 60 0.46 -10.03 13.61
N ILE A 61 1.01 -9.25 14.54
CA ILE A 61 0.72 -7.81 14.67
C ILE A 61 1.22 -7.05 13.44
N LEU A 62 2.46 -7.31 13.01
CA LEU A 62 3.05 -6.62 11.86
C LEU A 62 2.33 -6.99 10.55
N GLY A 63 1.90 -8.25 10.43
CA GLY A 63 1.13 -8.76 9.28
C GLY A 63 -0.29 -8.19 9.22
N SER A 64 -1.00 -8.14 10.36
CA SER A 64 -2.34 -7.56 10.41
C SER A 64 -2.33 -6.05 10.13
N LEU A 65 -1.32 -5.35 10.65
CA LEU A 65 -1.13 -3.92 10.38
C LEU A 65 -0.81 -3.66 8.90
N LEU A 66 0.04 -4.48 8.27
CA LEU A 66 0.33 -4.39 6.85
C LEU A 66 -0.92 -4.62 5.98
N LEU A 67 -1.71 -5.65 6.31
CA LEU A 67 -2.96 -5.95 5.61
C LEU A 67 -3.99 -4.82 5.76
N PHE A 68 -4.11 -4.26 6.98
CA PHE A 68 -4.96 -3.11 7.25
C PHE A 68 -4.59 -1.92 6.35
N PHE A 69 -3.30 -1.57 6.29
CA PHE A 69 -2.83 -0.48 5.44
C PHE A 69 -3.06 -0.75 3.95
N MET A 70 -2.85 -1.98 3.46
CA MET A 70 -3.13 -2.32 2.04
C MET A 70 -4.61 -2.12 1.66
N ILE A 71 -5.53 -2.52 2.53
CA ILE A 71 -6.97 -2.34 2.32
C ILE A 71 -7.35 -0.86 2.44
N HIS A 72 -6.89 -0.19 3.51
CA HIS A 72 -7.19 1.23 3.77
C HIS A 72 -6.70 2.14 2.63
N MET A 73 -5.51 1.85 2.12
CA MET A 73 -4.92 2.54 0.97
C MET A 73 -5.74 2.36 -0.33
N SER A 74 -6.51 1.29 -0.44
CA SER A 74 -7.38 1.05 -1.60
C SER A 74 -8.55 2.04 -1.67
N ALA A 75 -8.96 2.61 -0.53
CA ALA A 75 -10.06 3.58 -0.43
C ALA A 75 -9.59 5.04 -0.48
N GLU A 76 -8.42 5.35 0.09
CA GLU A 76 -8.01 6.75 0.37
C GLU A 76 -6.94 7.32 -0.60
N GLY A 77 -6.45 6.55 -1.57
CA GLY A 77 -5.65 7.13 -2.67
C GLY A 77 -4.24 7.68 -2.32
N TYR A 78 -3.69 7.44 -1.13
CA TYR A 78 -2.48 8.13 -0.66
C TYR A 78 -1.11 7.50 -1.03
N ILE A 79 -1.03 6.38 -1.76
CA ILE A 79 0.25 5.66 -1.98
C ILE A 79 1.33 6.48 -2.72
N LEU A 80 0.93 7.47 -3.52
CA LEU A 80 1.81 8.41 -4.22
C LEU A 80 1.56 9.87 -3.82
N ALA A 81 0.62 10.10 -2.90
CA ALA A 81 0.34 11.42 -2.39
C ALA A 81 1.37 11.76 -1.30
N ALA A 82 2.52 12.30 -1.71
CA ALA A 82 3.62 12.68 -0.82
C ALA A 82 3.25 13.71 0.27
N GLY A 83 2.03 14.26 0.24
CA GLY A 83 1.51 15.19 1.24
C GLY A 83 0.77 14.55 2.43
N SER A 84 0.56 13.22 2.46
CA SER A 84 -0.14 12.58 3.57
C SER A 84 0.82 11.93 4.58
N LEU A 85 0.53 12.08 5.88
CA LEU A 85 1.29 11.39 6.94
C LEU A 85 1.18 9.85 6.81
N LEU A 86 0.08 9.36 6.25
CA LEU A 86 -0.19 7.93 6.05
C LEU A 86 0.77 7.28 5.04
N PHE A 87 1.20 8.04 4.03
CA PHE A 87 2.26 7.61 3.11
C PHE A 87 3.52 7.23 3.88
N PHE A 88 3.99 8.11 4.77
CA PHE A 88 5.20 7.86 5.57
C PHE A 88 5.06 6.63 6.47
N TYR A 89 3.89 6.44 7.10
CA TYR A 89 3.66 5.29 7.98
C TYR A 89 3.75 3.95 7.25
N ILE A 90 3.28 3.84 6.01
CA ILE A 90 3.38 2.59 5.23
C ILE A 90 4.84 2.25 4.94
N TRP A 91 5.61 3.22 4.46
CA TRP A 91 7.02 2.99 4.15
C TRP A 91 7.85 2.69 5.39
N LEU A 92 7.55 3.34 6.51
CA LEU A 92 8.15 3.03 7.80
C LEU A 92 7.82 1.60 8.25
N LEU A 93 6.56 1.17 8.11
CA LEU A 93 6.14 -0.19 8.45
C LEU A 93 6.90 -1.24 7.62
N LEU A 94 7.02 -1.03 6.31
CA LEU A 94 7.84 -1.91 5.45
C LEU A 94 9.30 -1.95 5.90
N GLY A 95 9.87 -0.81 6.27
CA GLY A 95 11.23 -0.73 6.83
C GLY A 95 11.39 -1.52 8.13
N VAL A 96 10.41 -1.47 9.03
CA VAL A 96 10.40 -2.26 10.27
C VAL A 96 10.33 -3.76 9.98
N ILE A 97 9.52 -4.19 9.01
CA ILE A 97 9.41 -5.60 8.62
C ILE A 97 10.75 -6.13 8.07
N GLU A 98 11.42 -5.38 7.20
CA GLU A 98 12.72 -5.77 6.65
C GLU A 98 13.83 -5.74 7.72
N GLY A 99 13.80 -4.76 8.63
CA GLY A 99 14.71 -4.72 9.78
C GLY A 99 14.53 -5.94 10.69
N TYR A 100 13.28 -6.31 10.99
CA TYR A 100 12.93 -7.48 11.78
C TYR A 100 13.39 -8.78 11.12
N LYS A 101 13.20 -8.89 9.80
CA LYS A 101 13.69 -10.00 8.99
C LYS A 101 15.20 -10.18 9.06
N LYS A 102 15.95 -9.09 8.93
CA LYS A 102 17.41 -9.10 9.03
C LYS A 102 17.88 -9.52 10.42
N TYR A 103 17.23 -9.01 11.47
CA TYR A 103 17.54 -9.38 12.85
C TYR A 103 17.33 -10.88 13.12
N GLN A 104 16.22 -11.46 12.64
CA GLN A 104 15.95 -12.89 12.77
C GLN A 104 16.99 -13.75 12.06
N ILE A 105 17.51 -13.33 10.90
CA ILE A 105 18.58 -14.03 10.18
C ILE A 105 19.87 -14.04 11.00
N ILE A 106 20.26 -12.89 11.57
CA ILE A 106 21.49 -12.77 12.38
C ILE A 106 21.41 -13.64 13.63
N LYS A 107 20.23 -13.75 14.26
CA LYS A 107 20.05 -14.56 15.47
C LYS A 107 20.21 -16.08 15.24
N ILE A 108 20.12 -16.54 14.00
CA ILE A 108 20.22 -17.97 13.63
C ILE A 108 21.67 -18.41 13.36
N ILE A 109 22.58 -17.46 13.06
CA ILE A 109 24.01 -17.71 12.77
C ILE A 109 24.81 -17.66 14.08
#